data_AF-A0A6A3P506-F1
#
_entry.id   AF-A0A6A3P506-F1
#
_cell.length_a   1.000
_cell.length_b   1.000
_cell.length_c   1.000
_cell.angle_alpha   90.00
_cell.angle_beta   90.00
_cell.angle_gamma   90.00
#
_symmetry.space_group_name_H-M   'P 1'
#
loop_
_entity.id
_entity.type
_entity.pdbx_description
1 polymer ?
#
loop_
_entity_poly.entity_id
_entity_poly.type
_entity_poly.pdbx_seq_one_letter_code
_entity_poly.pdbx_strand_id
1 'polypeptide(L)'
;MNALLPPSSTSPWRLVVTDRFYTSVKLALELLHRRLYLTGTIQTDRSGYAKDVVTAKKTKTVIKRKVVVPPQGTTKLAQNKRSHR
;
A
#
# COMPACT_ATOMS: atom_id res chain seq x y z
N MET A 1 8.87 -6.77 31.59
CA MET A 1 8.46 -5.94 30.43
C MET A 1 7.86 -6.87 29.39
N ASN A 2 6.56 -6.77 29.12
CA ASN A 2 5.91 -7.60 28.10
C ASN A 2 6.23 -6.98 26.73
N ALA A 3 7.08 -7.65 25.94
CA ALA A 3 7.32 -7.22 24.57
C ALA A 3 6.00 -7.37 23.79
N LEU A 4 5.50 -6.27 23.22
CA LEU A 4 4.28 -6.26 22.39
C LEU A 4 4.36 -7.25 21.22
N LEU A 5 5.59 -7.58 20.80
CA LEU A 5 5.89 -8.60 19.81
C LEU A 5 6.97 -9.52 20.39
N PRO A 6 6.63 -10.75 20.81
CA PRO A 6 7.65 -11.68 21.29
C PRO A 6 8.64 -12.01 20.16
N PRO A 7 9.88 -12.42 20.46
CA PRO A 7 10.80 -12.91 19.44
C PRO A 7 10.22 -14.18 18.79
N SER A 8 10.40 -14.32 17.47
CA SER A 8 9.98 -15.49 16.70
C SER A 8 11.18 -16.42 16.50
N SER A 9 10.97 -17.72 16.69
CA SER A 9 12.01 -18.75 16.52
C SER A 9 12.33 -19.02 15.05
N THR A 10 11.39 -18.80 14.14
CA THR A 10 11.52 -19.17 12.72
C THR A 10 11.98 -18.01 11.84
N SER A 11 11.54 -16.79 12.14
CA SER A 11 11.89 -15.61 11.34
C SER A 11 11.83 -14.33 12.16
N PRO A 12 12.83 -13.44 12.07
CA PRO A 12 12.80 -12.14 12.74
C PRO A 12 11.82 -11.16 12.07
N TRP A 13 11.30 -11.49 10.88
CA TRP A 13 10.37 -10.64 10.14
C TRP A 13 8.92 -10.97 10.49
N ARG A 14 8.09 -9.95 10.66
CA ARG A 14 6.63 -10.11 10.83
C ARG A 14 5.87 -9.30 9.81
N LEU A 15 4.68 -9.78 9.43
CA LEU A 15 3.74 -9.06 8.59
C LEU A 15 2.70 -8.36 9.45
N VAL A 16 2.49 -7.08 9.22
CA VAL A 16 1.44 -6.26 9.83
C VAL A 16 0.40 -5.96 8.76
N VAL A 17 -0.85 -6.33 9.02
CA VAL A 17 -1.99 -6.04 8.14
C VAL A 17 -2.77 -4.88 8.74
N THR A 18 -2.94 -3.80 7.99
CA THR A 18 -3.67 -2.61 8.46
C THR A 18 -4.77 -2.17 7.51
N ASP A 19 -5.78 -1.50 8.06
CA ASP A 19 -6.80 -0.80 7.28
C ASP A 19 -6.23 0.43 6.54
N ARG A 20 -6.98 0.96 5.56
CA ARG A 20 -6.61 2.16 4.79
C ARG A 20 -6.28 3.38 5.62
N PHE A 21 -6.89 3.54 6.80
CA PHE A 21 -6.62 4.70 7.65
C PHE A 21 -5.21 4.67 8.23
N TYR A 22 -4.69 3.50 8.58
CA TYR A 22 -3.38 3.35 9.24
C TYR A 22 -2.24 3.10 8.26
N THR A 23 -2.54 2.64 7.05
CA THR A 23 -1.52 2.36 6.04
C THR A 23 -0.97 3.65 5.43
N SER A 24 0.36 3.83 5.47
CA SER A 24 1.04 4.93 4.79
C SER A 24 2.46 4.52 4.35
N VAL A 25 3.02 5.23 3.36
CA VAL A 25 4.40 4.96 2.88
C VAL A 25 5.43 5.27 3.96
N LYS A 26 5.23 6.35 4.73
CA LYS A 26 6.10 6.70 5.85
C LYS A 26 6.12 5.61 6.92
N LEU A 27 4.94 5.12 7.31
CA LEU A 27 4.83 4.03 8.28
C LEU A 27 5.51 2.75 7.76
N ALA A 28 5.32 2.42 6.48
CA ALA A 28 5.96 1.25 5.87
C ALA A 28 7.50 1.31 5.98
N LEU A 29 8.11 2.49 5.74
CA LEU A 29 9.56 2.67 5.88
C LEU A 29 10.03 2.53 7.33
N GLU A 30 9.29 3.11 8.29
CA GLU A 30 9.61 2.98 9.72
C GLU A 30 9.51 1.53 10.22
N LEU A 31 8.50 0.80 9.74
CA LEU A 31 8.29 -0.62 10.04
C LEU A 31 9.36 -1.50 9.38
N LEU A 32 9.77 -1.19 8.15
CA LEU A 32 10.81 -1.93 7.45
C LEU A 32 12.14 -1.90 8.22
N HIS A 33 12.51 -0.75 8.79
CA HIS A 33 13.69 -0.63 9.67
C HIS A 33 13.59 -1.49 10.94
N ARG A 34 12.37 -1.82 11.38
CA ARG A 34 12.09 -2.66 12.56
C ARG A 34 11.86 -4.13 12.21
N ARG A 35 12.15 -4.54 10.97
CA ARG A 35 11.89 -5.88 10.44
C ARG A 35 10.40 -6.25 10.37
N LEU A 36 9.55 -5.27 10.06
CA LEU A 36 8.11 -5.46 9.92
C LEU A 36 7.68 -5.11 8.49
N TYR A 37 7.06 -6.06 7.81
CA TYR A 37 6.37 -5.80 6.55
C TYR A 37 5.00 -5.18 6.83
N LEU A 38 4.58 -4.22 6.01
CA LEU A 38 3.25 -3.63 6.07
C LEU A 38 2.46 -4.03 4.82
N THR A 39 1.26 -4.55 5.02
CA THR A 39 0.30 -4.78 3.94
C THR A 39 -1.05 -4.18 4.31
N GLY A 40 -1.75 -3.64 3.33
CA GLY A 40 -3.01 -2.95 3.55
C GLY A 40 -3.44 -2.18 2.31
N THR A 41 -4.64 -1.64 2.36
CA THR A 41 -5.08 -0.64 1.38
C THR A 41 -4.55 0.73 1.81
N ILE A 42 -4.40 1.69 0.91
CA ILE A 42 -3.94 3.06 1.24
C ILE A 42 -4.92 4.07 0.67
N GLN A 43 -5.17 5.15 1.40
CA GLN A 43 -5.96 6.26 0.85
C GLN A 43 -5.12 7.02 -0.20
N THR A 44 -5.74 7.39 -1.30
CA THR A 44 -5.06 8.01 -2.45
C THR A 44 -4.57 9.43 -2.19
N ASP A 45 -5.07 10.08 -1.14
CA ASP A 45 -4.71 11.43 -0.68
C ASP A 45 -3.56 11.44 0.34
N ARG A 46 -2.98 10.27 0.68
CA ARG A 46 -1.85 10.17 1.61
C ARG A 46 -0.55 10.68 0.98
N SER A 47 0.28 11.32 1.82
CA SER A 47 1.62 11.74 1.43
C SER A 47 2.52 10.53 1.10
N GLY A 48 3.34 10.68 0.07
CA GLY A 48 4.22 9.61 -0.44
C GLY A 48 3.52 8.59 -1.34
N TYR A 49 2.19 8.64 -1.50
CA TYR A 49 1.49 7.79 -2.45
C TYR A 49 1.88 8.17 -3.90
N ALA A 50 2.34 7.17 -4.67
CA ALA A 50 2.82 7.37 -6.03
C ALA A 50 1.64 7.58 -6.99
N LYS A 51 1.51 8.80 -7.54
CA LYS A 51 0.43 9.18 -8.45
C LYS A 51 0.41 8.33 -9.73
N ASP A 52 1.56 7.84 -10.19
CA ASP A 52 1.67 7.00 -11.39
C ASP A 52 1.02 5.60 -11.23
N VAL A 53 0.83 5.15 -9.98
CA VAL A 53 0.14 3.89 -9.66
C VAL A 53 -1.37 4.03 -9.78
N VAL A 54 -1.90 5.27 -9.77
CA VAL A 54 -3.33 5.51 -9.93
C VAL A 54 -3.76 5.03 -11.31
N THR A 55 -4.73 4.11 -11.33
CA THR A 55 -5.41 3.72 -12.55
C THR A 55 -6.68 4.54 -12.70
N ALA A 56 -6.78 5.29 -13.80
CA ALA A 56 -7.99 6.05 -14.10
C ALA A 56 -9.20 5.09 -14.17
N LYS A 57 -10.25 5.43 -13.44
CA LYS A 57 -11.51 4.68 -13.49
C LYS A 57 -12.14 4.91 -14.86
N LYS A 58 -12.27 3.85 -15.66
CA LYS A 58 -13.01 3.91 -16.93
C LYS A 58 -14.50 3.89 -16.61
N THR A 59 -15.25 4.80 -17.21
CA THR A 59 -16.70 4.89 -17.05
C THR A 59 -17.37 4.57 -18.38
N LYS A 60 -18.40 3.71 -18.37
CA LYS A 60 -19.22 3.42 -19.55
C LYS A 60 -20.66 3.87 -19.28
N THR A 61 -21.34 4.32 -20.31
CA THR A 61 -22.76 4.63 -20.23
C THR A 61 -23.56 3.36 -20.53
N VAL A 62 -24.35 2.89 -19.56
CA VAL A 62 -25.26 1.75 -19.70
C VAL A 62 -26.65 2.26 -19.37
N ILE A 63 -27.59 2.17 -20.33
CA ILE A 63 -28.99 2.60 -20.15
C ILE A 63 -29.07 4.01 -19.53
N LYS A 64 -28.48 5.00 -20.22
CA LYS A 64 -28.40 6.41 -19.80
C LYS A 64 -27.74 6.68 -18.43
N ARG A 65 -27.17 5.66 -17.76
CA ARG A 65 -26.44 5.81 -16.48
C ARG A 65 -24.94 5.64 -16.70
N LYS A 66 -24.14 6.47 -16.04
CA LYS A 66 -22.67 6.34 -16.02
C LYS A 66 -22.29 5.29 -14.98
N VAL A 67 -21.69 4.17 -15.41
CA VAL A 67 -21.24 3.07 -14.55
C VAL A 67 -19.72 2.97 -14.64
N VAL A 68 -19.05 2.87 -13.49
CA VAL A 68 -17.60 2.62 -13.43
C VAL A 68 -17.33 1.17 -13.81
N VAL A 69 -16.50 0.96 -14.83
CA VAL A 69 -16.04 -0.36 -15.24
C VAL A 69 -14.88 -0.78 -14.33
N PRO A 70 -14.96 -1.94 -13.66
CA PRO A 70 -13.83 -2.47 -12.91
C PRO A 70 -12.64 -2.71 -13.84
N PRO A 71 -11.44 -2.20 -13.51
CA PRO A 71 -10.25 -2.55 -14.27
C PRO A 71 -9.94 -4.05 -14.09
N GLN A 72 -9.73 -4.76 -15.20
CA GLN A 72 -9.36 -6.17 -15.19
C GLN A 72 -7.84 -6.31 -15.33
N GLY A 73 -7.20 -7.01 -14.38
CA GLY A 73 -5.83 -7.51 -14.52
C GLY A 73 -4.70 -6.47 -14.55
N THR A 74 -4.88 -5.27 -13.99
CA THR A 74 -3.82 -4.23 -14.01
C THR A 74 -3.06 -4.18 -12.68
N THR A 75 -1.81 -4.64 -12.67
CA THR A 75 -0.86 -4.37 -11.56
C THR A 75 0.11 -3.28 -12.02
N LYS A 76 0.13 -2.16 -11.29
CA LYS A 76 1.12 -1.10 -11.47
C LYS A 76 2.00 -1.03 -10.23
N LEU A 77 3.30 -0.93 -10.44
CA LEU A 77 4.28 -0.78 -9.36
C LEU A 77 5.03 0.52 -9.57
N ALA A 78 5.15 1.33 -8.51
CA ALA A 78 6.06 2.46 -8.49
C ALA A 78 7.35 2.04 -7.79
N GLN A 79 8.48 2.33 -8.42
CA GLN A 79 9.80 2.15 -7.85
C GLN A 79 10.40 3.53 -7.57
N ASN A 80 10.92 3.71 -6.37
CA ASN A 80 11.71 4.89 -6.06
C ASN A 80 13.07 4.76 -6.78
N LYS A 81 13.39 5.70 -7.68
CA LYS A 81 14.71 5.76 -8.32
C LYS A 81 15.70 6.19 -7.23
N ARG A 82 16.74 5.38 -6.97
CA ARG A 82 17.81 5.78 -6.04
C ARG A 82 18.35 7.12 -6.50
N SER A 83 18.25 8.14 -5.64
CA SER A 83 18.97 9.38 -5.85
C SER A 83 20.46 9.03 -5.68
N HIS A 84 21.23 9.14 -6.76
CA HIS A 84 22.68 9.10 -6.65
C HIS A 84 23.09 10.31 -5.79
N ARG A 85 23.46 10.02 -4.55
CA ARG A 85 24.24 10.92 -3.69
C ARG A 85 25.59 10.27 -3.47
#